data_AF-A0A9E3S8T7-F1
#
_entry.id   AF-A0A9E3S8T7-F1
#
_cell.length_a   1.000
_cell.length_b   1.000
_cell.length_c   1.000
_cell.angle_alpha   90.00
_cell.angle_beta   90.00
_cell.angle_gamma   90.00
#
_symmetry.space_group_name_H-M   'P 1'
#
loop_
_entity.id
_entity.type
_entity.pdbx_description
1 polymer ?
#
loop_
_entity_poly.entity_id
_entity_poly.type
_entity_poly.pdbx_seq_one_letter_code
_entity_poly.pdbx_strand_id
1 'polypeptide(L)'
;MTKEPSLSDQLRALLPEPTDELTAALDKVAQLEHEHSTTVEQARIERAFLERAPREGLLYPGDALKLGDFRPDEDLDKVFTQLRATRPYLFDKASSPANQKLAEHDPDSLRRALKHGSLTRQVQEIRRRRPRP
;
A
#
# COMPACT_ATOMS: atom_id res chain seq x y z
N MET A 1 -0.44 6.91 -26.02
CA MET A 1 -1.55 5.98 -25.78
C MET A 1 -2.83 6.76 -26.06
N THR A 2 -3.54 6.44 -27.13
CA THR A 2 -4.84 7.04 -27.44
C THR A 2 -5.84 6.46 -26.45
N LYS A 3 -6.42 7.30 -25.57
CA LYS A 3 -7.58 6.88 -24.76
C LYS A 3 -8.70 6.53 -25.74
N GLU A 4 -9.24 5.33 -25.65
CA GLU A 4 -10.47 5.00 -26.36
C GLU A 4 -11.57 5.97 -25.90
N PRO A 5 -12.39 6.51 -26.82
CA PRO A 5 -13.48 7.42 -26.47
C PRO A 5 -14.51 6.69 -25.61
N SER A 6 -15.09 7.36 -24.61
CA SER A 6 -16.11 6.75 -23.75
C SER A 6 -17.33 6.31 -24.57
N LEU A 7 -18.10 5.39 -24.04
CA LEU A 7 -19.33 4.90 -24.67
C LEU A 7 -20.34 6.05 -24.79
N SER A 8 -20.37 6.97 -23.82
CA SER A 8 -21.13 8.24 -23.94
C SER A 8 -20.65 9.14 -25.07
N ASP A 9 -19.34 9.28 -25.30
CA ASP A 9 -18.77 10.08 -26.40
C ASP A 9 -19.08 9.44 -27.76
N GLN A 10 -19.01 8.11 -27.85
CA GLN A 10 -19.36 7.34 -29.04
C GLN A 10 -20.86 7.47 -29.35
N LEU A 11 -21.73 7.41 -28.34
CA LEU A 11 -23.16 7.58 -28.53
C LEU A 11 -23.52 9.00 -28.94
N ARG A 12 -22.89 10.03 -28.35
CA ARG A 12 -23.05 11.44 -28.78
C ARG A 12 -22.64 11.67 -30.23
N ALA A 13 -21.60 10.98 -30.71
CA ALA A 13 -21.15 11.08 -32.10
C ALA A 13 -22.08 10.37 -33.10
N LEU A 14 -22.89 9.40 -32.66
CA LEU A 14 -23.75 8.57 -33.50
C LEU A 14 -25.22 9.06 -33.55
N LEU A 15 -25.63 9.92 -32.62
CA LEU A 15 -27.02 10.38 -32.50
C LEU A 15 -27.27 11.69 -33.26
N PRO A 16 -28.34 11.79 -34.07
CA PRO A 16 -28.81 13.07 -34.61
C PRO A 16 -29.38 13.96 -33.50
N GLU A 17 -29.52 15.26 -33.77
CA GLU A 17 -29.68 16.38 -32.81
C GLU A 17 -30.25 16.04 -31.42
N PRO A 18 -29.62 16.57 -30.34
CA PRO A 18 -29.98 16.21 -28.98
C PRO A 18 -31.38 16.73 -28.62
N THR A 19 -32.30 15.81 -28.34
CA THR A 19 -33.50 16.13 -27.56
C THR A 19 -33.13 16.18 -26.07
N ASP A 20 -33.89 16.94 -25.28
CA ASP A 20 -33.62 17.07 -23.83
C ASP A 20 -33.60 15.70 -23.11
N GLU A 21 -34.50 14.79 -23.51
CA GLU A 21 -34.57 13.41 -22.99
C GLU A 21 -33.33 12.58 -23.34
N LEU A 22 -32.82 12.72 -24.57
CA LEU A 22 -31.63 12.02 -25.05
C LEU A 22 -30.37 12.52 -24.33
N THR A 23 -30.30 13.83 -24.09
CA THR A 23 -29.19 14.46 -23.36
C THR A 23 -29.15 13.96 -21.92
N ALA A 24 -30.29 13.94 -21.23
CA ALA A 24 -30.39 13.41 -19.87
C ALA A 24 -30.04 11.91 -19.79
N ALA A 25 -30.42 11.11 -20.79
CA ALA A 25 -30.05 9.70 -20.86
C ALA A 25 -28.53 9.51 -21.07
N LEU A 26 -27.91 10.32 -21.94
CA LEU A 26 -26.47 10.29 -22.18
C LEU A 26 -25.67 10.74 -20.95
N ASP A 27 -26.14 11.75 -20.23
CA ASP A 27 -25.50 12.20 -18.99
C ASP A 27 -25.56 11.11 -17.91
N LYS A 28 -26.68 10.37 -17.83
CA LYS A 28 -26.79 9.20 -16.95
C LYS A 28 -25.84 8.07 -17.35
N VAL A 29 -25.65 7.84 -18.64
CA VAL A 29 -24.65 6.86 -19.13
C VAL A 29 -23.24 7.30 -18.75
N ALA A 30 -22.89 8.57 -18.96
CA ALA A 30 -21.59 9.11 -18.57
C ALA A 30 -21.35 8.99 -17.05
N GLN A 31 -22.38 9.23 -16.23
CA GLN A 31 -22.32 9.03 -14.79
C GLN A 31 -22.07 7.56 -14.43
N LEU A 32 -22.80 6.62 -15.04
CA LEU A 32 -22.62 5.19 -14.81
C LEU A 32 -21.23 4.69 -15.26
N GLU A 33 -20.70 5.22 -16.35
CA GLU A 33 -19.33 4.94 -16.79
C GLU A 33 -18.30 5.43 -15.77
N HIS A 34 -18.51 6.61 -15.19
CA HIS A 34 -17.64 7.14 -14.16
C HIS A 34 -17.69 6.29 -12.87
N GLU A 35 -18.88 5.90 -12.44
CA GLU A 35 -19.08 5.00 -11.30
C GLU A 35 -18.44 3.62 -11.56
N HIS A 36 -18.56 3.09 -12.78
CA HIS A 36 -17.93 1.84 -13.16
C HIS A 36 -16.40 1.95 -13.19
N SER A 37 -15.87 3.05 -13.74
CA SER A 37 -14.42 3.28 -13.77
C SER A 37 -13.83 3.39 -12.36
N THR A 38 -14.51 4.07 -11.45
CA THR A 38 -14.04 4.21 -10.07
C THR A 38 -14.08 2.89 -9.30
N THR A 39 -15.14 2.10 -9.46
CA THR A 39 -15.25 0.76 -8.85
C THR A 39 -14.22 -0.22 -9.39
N VAL A 40 -13.92 -0.18 -10.70
CA VAL A 40 -12.87 -1.02 -11.30
C VAL A 40 -11.48 -0.66 -10.77
N GLU A 41 -11.15 0.63 -10.67
CA GLU A 41 -9.86 1.05 -10.13
C GLU A 41 -9.73 0.72 -8.63
N GLN A 42 -10.80 0.88 -7.85
CA GLN A 42 -10.83 0.43 -6.46
C GLN A 42 -10.57 -1.08 -6.34
N ALA A 43 -11.31 -1.91 -7.09
CA ALA A 43 -11.13 -3.35 -7.08
C ALA A 43 -9.69 -3.77 -7.48
N ARG A 44 -9.08 -3.04 -8.41
CA ARG A 44 -7.68 -3.27 -8.82
C ARG A 44 -6.70 -3.02 -7.67
N ILE A 45 -6.92 -1.96 -6.90
CA ILE A 45 -6.04 -1.59 -5.77
C ILE A 45 -6.27 -2.50 -4.58
N GLU A 46 -7.51 -2.85 -4.27
CA GLU A 46 -7.84 -3.85 -3.26
C GLU A 46 -7.13 -5.16 -3.56
N ARG A 47 -7.18 -5.61 -4.82
CA ARG A 47 -6.47 -6.80 -5.25
C ARG A 47 -4.95 -6.66 -5.10
N ALA A 48 -4.37 -5.54 -5.52
CA ALA A 48 -2.93 -5.28 -5.38
C ALA A 48 -2.49 -5.24 -3.91
N PHE A 49 -3.32 -4.69 -3.02
CA PHE A 49 -3.11 -4.69 -1.58
C PHE A 49 -3.13 -6.11 -1.03
N LEU A 50 -4.16 -6.91 -1.35
CA LEU A 50 -4.30 -8.29 -0.88
C LEU A 50 -3.18 -9.20 -1.38
N GLU A 51 -2.71 -9.02 -2.62
CA GLU A 51 -1.58 -9.76 -3.18
C GLU A 51 -0.26 -9.44 -2.46
N ARG A 52 -0.10 -8.20 -1.98
CA ARG A 52 1.12 -7.73 -1.32
C ARG A 52 1.11 -7.93 0.19
N ALA A 53 -0.05 -7.93 0.83
CA ALA A 53 -0.22 -8.02 2.28
C ALA A 53 0.53 -9.18 2.95
N PRO A 54 0.58 -10.42 2.40
CA PRO A 54 1.35 -11.50 3.00
C PRO A 54 2.86 -11.23 3.05
N ARG A 55 3.40 -10.53 2.03
CA ARG A 55 4.82 -10.18 1.96
C ARG A 55 5.20 -9.09 2.96
N GLU A 56 4.25 -8.19 3.23
CA GLU A 56 4.38 -7.13 4.23
C GLU A 56 4.16 -7.61 5.67
N GLY A 57 3.72 -8.88 5.83
CA GLY A 57 3.53 -9.50 7.13
C GLY A 57 2.16 -9.27 7.76
N LEU A 58 1.14 -8.96 6.97
CA LEU A 58 -0.22 -8.78 7.47
C LEU A 58 -0.85 -10.10 7.87
N LEU A 59 -1.39 -10.17 9.08
CA LEU A 59 -2.09 -11.36 9.61
C LEU A 59 -3.49 -11.52 9.01
N TYR A 60 -4.22 -10.41 8.86
CA TYR A 60 -5.59 -10.39 8.36
C TYR A 60 -5.78 -9.34 7.25
N PRO A 61 -5.37 -9.66 6.01
CA PRO A 61 -5.46 -8.74 4.86
C PRO A 61 -6.87 -8.19 4.61
N GLY A 62 -7.88 -9.05 4.69
CA GLY A 62 -9.27 -8.65 4.42
C GLY A 62 -9.85 -7.69 5.46
N ASP A 63 -9.45 -7.81 6.72
CA ASP A 63 -9.92 -6.90 7.77
C ASP A 63 -9.14 -5.58 7.75
N ALA A 64 -7.84 -5.63 7.42
CA ALA A 64 -7.07 -4.42 7.17
C ALA A 64 -7.61 -3.62 5.97
N LEU A 65 -8.11 -4.31 4.95
CA LEU A 65 -8.73 -3.69 3.78
C LEU A 65 -9.99 -2.89 4.16
N LYS A 66 -10.85 -3.45 5.01
CA LYS A 66 -12.07 -2.76 5.50
C LYS A 66 -11.76 -1.56 6.40
N LEU A 67 -10.58 -1.56 7.01
CA LEU A 67 -10.16 -0.54 7.97
C LEU A 67 -9.35 0.58 7.30
N GLY A 68 -8.88 0.39 6.09
CA GLY A 68 -8.19 1.41 5.32
C GLY A 68 -9.17 2.16 4.43
N ASP A 69 -9.11 3.48 4.44
CA ASP A 69 -9.81 4.31 3.47
C ASP A 69 -8.96 4.37 2.18
N PHE A 70 -8.88 3.26 1.45
CA PHE A 70 -8.04 3.15 0.26
C PHE A 70 -8.55 4.09 -0.83
N ARG A 71 -7.69 5.01 -1.26
CA ARG A 71 -7.99 5.87 -2.41
C ARG A 71 -7.42 5.27 -3.70
N PRO A 72 -8.09 5.47 -4.85
CA PRO A 72 -7.60 5.04 -6.16
C PRO A 72 -6.15 5.46 -6.48
N ASP A 73 -5.72 6.59 -5.94
CA ASP A 73 -4.42 7.19 -6.22
C ASP A 73 -3.39 6.98 -5.10
N GLU A 74 -3.68 6.14 -4.11
CA GLU A 74 -2.80 5.95 -2.97
C GLU A 74 -1.64 5.00 -3.26
N ASP A 75 -0.45 5.45 -2.88
CA ASP A 75 0.76 4.66 -2.89
C ASP A 75 0.68 3.58 -1.79
N LEU A 76 0.64 2.31 -2.21
CA LEU A 76 0.56 1.15 -1.31
C LEU A 76 1.70 1.15 -0.26
N ASP A 77 2.89 1.68 -0.59
CA ASP A 77 3.99 1.78 0.38
C ASP A 77 3.61 2.66 1.57
N LYS A 78 2.97 3.80 1.27
CA LYS A 78 2.47 4.73 2.30
C LYS A 78 1.36 4.09 3.10
N VAL A 79 0.46 3.35 2.43
CA VAL A 79 -0.65 2.67 3.12
C VAL A 79 -0.12 1.63 4.10
N PHE A 80 0.81 0.75 3.70
CA PHE A 80 1.40 -0.23 4.62
C PHE A 80 2.20 0.44 5.73
N THR A 81 2.91 1.54 5.44
CA THR A 81 3.65 2.31 6.45
C THR A 81 2.70 2.93 7.48
N GLN A 82 1.59 3.52 7.02
CA GLN A 82 0.58 4.11 7.89
C GLN A 82 -0.16 3.05 8.69
N LEU A 83 -0.48 1.90 8.09
CA LEU A 83 -1.06 0.76 8.81
C LEU A 83 -0.13 0.24 9.90
N ARG A 84 1.19 0.17 9.67
CA ARG A 84 2.16 -0.19 10.72
C ARG A 84 2.18 0.83 11.85
N ALA A 85 2.11 2.12 11.53
CA ALA A 85 2.14 3.18 12.53
C ALA A 85 0.85 3.24 13.37
N THR A 86 -0.31 3.10 12.74
CA THR A 86 -1.62 3.28 13.37
C THR A 86 -2.18 1.99 13.95
N ARG A 87 -1.87 0.84 13.34
CA ARG A 87 -2.43 -0.48 13.67
C ARG A 87 -1.35 -1.56 13.66
N PRO A 88 -0.30 -1.45 14.52
CA PRO A 88 0.80 -2.40 14.54
C PRO A 88 0.37 -3.84 14.88
N TYR A 89 -0.77 -4.03 15.55
CA TYR A 89 -1.31 -5.33 15.91
C TYR A 89 -1.81 -6.16 14.71
N LEU A 90 -1.99 -5.54 13.53
CA LEU A 90 -2.36 -6.26 12.30
C LEU A 90 -1.17 -6.96 11.63
N PHE A 91 0.05 -6.66 12.07
CA PHE A 91 1.28 -7.22 11.53
C PHE A 91 1.83 -8.30 12.45
N ASP A 92 2.35 -9.37 11.85
CA ASP A 92 3.14 -10.33 12.61
C ASP A 92 4.41 -9.64 13.11
N LYS A 93 4.73 -9.83 14.39
CA LYS A 93 5.95 -9.31 15.00
C LYS A 93 7.17 -9.92 14.31
N ALA A 94 7.10 -11.18 13.87
CA ALA A 94 8.21 -11.87 13.20
C ALA A 94 8.55 -11.26 11.83
N SER A 95 7.59 -10.66 11.13
CA SER A 95 7.76 -10.08 9.79
C SER A 95 8.09 -8.58 9.79
N SER A 96 8.38 -7.98 10.96
CA SER A 96 8.82 -6.59 11.01
C SER A 96 10.07 -6.37 10.14
N PRO A 97 10.19 -5.27 9.39
CA PRO A 97 11.42 -4.93 8.67
C PRO A 97 12.65 -4.88 9.59
N ALA A 98 12.47 -4.59 10.88
CA ALA A 98 13.52 -4.68 11.88
C ALA A 98 13.99 -6.12 12.13
N ASN A 99 13.05 -7.09 12.08
CA ASN A 99 13.34 -8.51 12.21
C ASN A 99 13.89 -9.11 10.92
N GLN A 100 13.50 -8.63 9.73
CA GLN A 100 14.21 -8.93 8.47
C GLN A 100 15.65 -8.42 8.52
N LYS A 101 15.89 -7.19 8.96
CA LYS A 101 17.27 -6.66 9.15
C LYS A 101 18.06 -7.43 10.20
N LEU A 102 17.42 -7.93 11.26
CA LEU A 102 18.05 -8.81 12.24
C LEU A 102 18.31 -10.23 11.70
N ALA A 103 17.46 -10.74 10.79
CA ALA A 103 17.63 -12.04 10.12
C ALA A 103 18.70 -12.00 9.01
N GLU A 104 18.92 -10.84 8.38
CA GLU A 104 20.03 -10.58 7.46
C GLU A 104 21.39 -10.56 8.19
N HIS A 105 21.40 -10.29 9.50
CA HIS A 105 22.60 -10.43 10.31
C HIS A 105 22.84 -11.90 10.65
N ASP A 106 23.85 -12.49 10.00
CA ASP A 106 24.32 -13.84 10.26
C ASP A 106 24.53 -14.08 11.77
N PRO A 107 23.82 -15.04 12.40
CA PRO A 107 23.97 -15.35 13.82
C PRO A 107 25.41 -15.74 14.19
N ASP A 108 26.20 -16.23 13.24
CA ASP A 108 27.61 -16.54 13.46
C ASP A 108 28.50 -15.28 13.52
N SER A 109 28.09 -14.17 12.91
CA SER A 109 28.76 -12.88 13.06
C SER A 109 28.54 -12.30 14.46
N LEU A 110 27.34 -12.42 15.02
CA LEU A 110 27.04 -12.04 16.40
C LEU A 110 27.76 -12.96 17.41
N ARG A 111 27.80 -14.27 17.15
CA ARG A 111 28.55 -15.22 17.98
C ARG A 111 30.05 -14.96 17.93
N ARG A 112 30.63 -14.63 16.77
CA ARG A 112 32.04 -14.22 16.67
C ARG A 112 32.32 -12.91 17.42
N ALA A 113 31.44 -11.92 17.32
CA ALA A 113 31.59 -10.66 18.04
C ALA A 113 31.53 -10.83 19.57
N LEU A 114 30.69 -11.76 20.05
CA LEU A 114 30.64 -12.18 21.46
C LEU A 114 31.89 -12.96 21.87
N LYS A 115 32.33 -13.93 21.04
CA LYS A 115 33.49 -14.80 21.31
C LYS A 115 34.82 -14.04 21.32
N HIS A 116 34.92 -12.96 20.55
CA HIS A 116 36.12 -12.11 20.48
C HIS A 116 36.00 -10.81 21.31
N GLY A 117 34.91 -10.64 22.08
CA GLY A 117 34.73 -9.49 22.99
C GLY A 117 34.68 -8.12 22.31
N SER A 118 34.50 -8.07 20.98
CA SER A 118 34.48 -6.82 20.21
C SER A 118 33.17 -6.05 20.43
N LEU A 119 32.09 -6.75 20.75
CA LEU A 119 30.80 -6.15 21.10
C LEU A 119 30.91 -5.31 22.39
N THR A 120 31.65 -5.81 23.38
CA THR A 120 31.90 -5.10 24.66
C THR A 120 32.73 -3.84 24.44
N ARG A 121 33.72 -3.89 23.52
CA ARG A 121 34.51 -2.71 23.16
C ARG A 121 33.69 -1.68 22.41
N GLN A 122 32.89 -2.06 21.42
CA GLN A 122 32.03 -1.13 20.68
C GLN A 122 30.97 -0.48 21.58
N VAL A 123 30.34 -1.24 22.49
CA VAL A 123 29.37 -0.67 23.45
C VAL A 123 30.05 0.28 24.45
N GLN A 124 31.27 -0.02 24.91
CA GLN A 124 32.04 0.90 25.75
C GLN A 124 32.46 2.17 24.99
N GLU A 125 32.82 2.05 23.71
CA GLU A 125 33.21 3.18 22.88
C GLU A 125 32.03 4.12 22.58
N ILE A 126 30.85 3.56 22.28
CA ILE A 126 29.61 4.33 22.11
C ILE A 126 29.21 5.06 23.40
N ARG A 127 29.38 4.41 24.57
CA ARG A 127 29.14 5.05 25.87
C ARG A 127 30.13 6.16 26.20
N ARG A 128 31.37 6.08 25.71
CA ARG A 128 32.38 7.13 25.88
C ARG A 128 32.16 8.33 24.96
N ARG A 129 31.50 8.15 23.81
CA ARG A 129 31.23 9.21 22.83
C ARG A 129 29.92 9.97 23.07
N ARG A 130 29.09 9.56 24.04
CA ARG A 130 27.96 10.37 24.48
C ARG A 130 28.44 11.38 25.53
N PRO A 131 28.35 12.70 25.29
CA PRO A 131 28.47 13.67 26.36
C PRO A 131 27.34 13.39 27.36
N ARG A 132 27.67 13.33 28.65
CA ARG A 132 26.62 13.39 29.69
C ARG A 132 25.93 14.76 29.60
N PRO A 133 24.61 14.83 29.84
CA PRO A 133 23.91 16.10 29.97
C PRO A 133 24.46 16.94 31.14
#